data_AF-A0A1Y5SJI6-F1
#
_entry.id   AF-A0A1Y5SJI6-F1
#
_cell.length_a   1.000
_cell.length_b   1.000
_cell.length_c   1.000
_cell.angle_alpha   90.00
_cell.angle_beta   90.00
_cell.angle_gamma   90.00
#
_symmetry.space_group_name_H-M   'P 1'
#
loop_
_entity.id
_entity.type
_entity.pdbx_description
1 polymer ?
#
loop_
_entity_poly.entity_id
_entity_poly.type
_entity_poly.pdbx_seq_one_letter_code
_entity_poly.pdbx_strand_id
1 'polypeptide(L)'
;MDQQIASNVTAKRLKIAIQGYDKGGDPKKPVEGLGGGYRYCRLGTPLFNEFGDIHEAVSFPDLAAHVFFSETGAPLPKKVDGSTPLIGQHKNKIVYLLFSPAEQGFPREAAGNVLTPDALASLPSAPEGFDGERVVYAEGCTVSSERLKAEGVVFKQIPYQIEGA
;
A
#
# COMPACT_ATOMS: atom_id res chain seq x y z
N MET A 1 -12.57 9.35 16.96
CA MET A 1 -13.07 10.72 16.69
C MET A 1 -14.41 10.59 15.99
N ASP A 2 -15.43 11.28 16.48
CA ASP A 2 -16.77 11.26 15.84
C ASP A 2 -16.69 11.80 14.41
N GLN A 3 -17.33 11.09 13.47
CA GLN A 3 -17.28 11.41 12.04
C GLN A 3 -17.84 12.81 11.73
N GLN A 4 -18.86 13.25 12.47
CA GLN A 4 -19.44 14.59 12.32
C GLN A 4 -18.49 15.68 12.83
N ILE A 5 -17.74 15.44 13.90
CA ILE A 5 -16.77 16.41 14.42
C ILE A 5 -15.66 16.67 13.40
N ALA A 6 -15.08 15.60 12.85
CA ALA A 6 -13.98 15.69 11.89
C ALA A 6 -14.38 16.50 10.63
N SER A 7 -15.55 16.16 10.07
CA SER A 7 -16.03 16.70 8.80
C SER A 7 -16.72 18.06 8.92
N ASN A 8 -17.50 18.29 9.97
CA ASN A 8 -18.32 19.49 10.07
C ASN A 8 -17.70 20.58 10.93
N VAL A 9 -16.88 20.21 11.92
CA VAL A 9 -16.29 21.18 12.86
C VAL A 9 -14.83 21.42 12.50
N THR A 10 -14.01 20.39 12.54
CA THR A 10 -12.56 20.52 12.34
C THR A 10 -12.23 21.01 10.93
N ALA A 11 -12.87 20.44 9.89
CA ALA A 11 -12.67 20.87 8.51
C ALA A 11 -13.02 22.34 8.27
N LYS A 12 -14.15 22.80 8.80
CA LYS A 12 -14.58 24.19 8.65
C LYS A 12 -13.60 25.12 9.36
N ARG A 13 -13.19 24.78 10.58
CA ARG A 13 -12.21 25.58 11.34
C ARG A 13 -10.86 25.66 10.62
N LEU A 14 -10.37 24.55 10.08
CA LEU A 14 -9.10 24.53 9.34
C LEU A 14 -9.20 25.35 8.05
N LYS A 15 -10.30 25.21 7.30
CA LYS A 15 -10.55 25.99 6.09
C LYS A 15 -10.57 27.50 6.39
N ILE A 16 -11.26 27.89 7.46
CA ILE A 16 -11.31 29.28 7.93
C ILE A 16 -9.92 29.80 8.31
N ALA A 17 -9.12 29.01 9.04
CA ALA A 17 -7.76 29.42 9.41
C ALA A 17 -6.84 29.59 8.19
N ILE A 18 -6.99 28.74 7.18
CA ILE A 18 -6.21 28.77 5.94
C ILE A 18 -6.61 29.95 5.04
N GLN A 19 -7.91 30.18 4.88
CA GLN A 19 -8.46 31.19 3.96
C GLN A 19 -8.58 32.59 4.58
N GLY A 20 -8.56 32.68 5.91
CA GLY A 20 -8.88 33.90 6.64
C GLY A 20 -10.37 34.04 6.91
N TYR A 21 -10.73 34.96 7.79
CA TYR A 21 -12.12 35.22 8.17
C TYR A 21 -12.29 36.60 8.77
N ASP A 22 -13.54 37.08 8.78
CA ASP A 22 -13.91 38.32 9.43
C ASP A 22 -14.23 38.08 10.92
N LYS A 23 -13.53 38.80 11.81
CA LYS A 23 -13.70 38.61 13.25
C LYS A 23 -15.10 39.04 13.69
N GLY A 24 -15.92 38.07 14.09
CA GLY A 24 -17.32 38.31 14.44
C GLY A 24 -18.23 38.57 13.23
N GLY A 25 -17.77 38.26 12.01
CA GLY A 25 -18.51 38.52 10.77
C GLY A 25 -18.51 39.98 10.32
N ASP A 26 -17.65 40.82 10.90
CA ASP A 26 -17.48 42.23 10.53
C ASP A 26 -16.44 42.37 9.41
N PRO A 27 -16.83 42.71 8.16
CA PRO A 27 -15.91 42.86 7.03
C PRO A 27 -14.85 43.95 7.23
N LYS A 28 -15.01 44.81 8.25
CA LYS A 28 -14.04 45.86 8.59
C LYS A 28 -12.92 45.35 9.51
N LYS A 29 -12.98 44.10 9.96
CA LYS A 29 -11.97 43.45 10.80
C LYS A 29 -11.55 42.09 10.22
N PRO A 30 -11.01 42.06 8.98
CA PRO A 30 -10.54 40.83 8.38
C PRO A 30 -9.30 40.32 9.12
N VAL A 31 -9.26 39.01 9.33
CA VAL A 31 -8.09 38.26 9.77
C VAL A 31 -7.55 37.53 8.55
N GLU A 32 -6.31 37.85 8.18
CA GLU A 32 -5.63 37.22 7.05
C GLU A 32 -5.44 35.71 7.29
N GLY A 33 -5.64 34.92 6.23
CA GLY A 33 -5.45 33.48 6.27
C GLY A 33 -3.98 33.12 6.41
N LEU A 34 -3.70 32.04 7.14
CA LEU A 34 -2.33 31.53 7.29
C LEU A 34 -1.81 30.83 6.02
N GLY A 35 -2.67 30.64 5.01
CA GLY A 35 -2.35 29.88 3.81
C GLY A 35 -2.18 28.38 4.07
N GLY A 36 -1.73 27.65 3.04
CA GLY A 36 -1.50 26.19 3.11
C GLY A 36 -2.68 25.35 2.62
N GLY A 37 -2.68 24.07 2.98
CA GLY A 37 -3.68 23.10 2.53
C GLY A 37 -3.69 21.84 3.39
N TYR A 38 -4.75 21.06 3.27
CA TYR A 38 -4.91 19.80 4.00
C TYR A 38 -5.63 18.76 3.15
N ARG A 39 -5.47 17.49 3.53
CA ARG A 39 -6.25 16.37 3.00
C ARG A 39 -6.84 15.58 4.16
N TYR A 40 -8.12 15.26 4.07
CA TYR A 40 -8.73 14.28 4.95
C TYR A 40 -8.59 12.89 4.35
N CYS A 41 -8.09 11.97 5.17
CA CYS A 41 -8.10 10.55 4.89
C CYS A 41 -9.02 9.88 5.91
N ARG A 42 -9.81 8.91 5.46
CA ARG A 42 -10.47 7.98 6.37
C ARG A 42 -9.58 6.77 6.49
N LEU A 43 -9.41 6.27 7.72
CA LEU A 43 -8.79 4.96 7.91
C LEU A 43 -9.74 3.93 7.31
N GLY A 44 -9.19 3.06 6.46
CA GLY A 44 -9.91 1.91 5.94
C GLY A 44 -10.04 0.81 6.99
N THR A 45 -10.51 -0.36 6.55
CA THR A 45 -10.49 -1.56 7.37
C THR A 45 -9.06 -1.89 7.80
N PRO A 46 -8.84 -2.37 9.04
CA PRO A 46 -7.53 -2.89 9.44
C PRO A 46 -7.04 -3.94 8.44
N LEU A 47 -5.76 -3.89 8.09
CA LEU A 47 -5.17 -4.85 7.15
C LEU A 47 -5.03 -6.24 7.76
N PHE A 48 -4.79 -6.30 9.07
CA PHE A 48 -4.65 -7.55 9.81
C PHE A 48 -5.78 -7.69 10.83
N ASN A 49 -6.23 -8.92 11.04
CA ASN A 49 -7.20 -9.27 12.07
C ASN A 49 -6.52 -9.48 13.43
N GLU A 50 -7.31 -9.83 14.45
CA GLU A 50 -6.83 -10.04 15.83
C GLU A 50 -5.84 -11.20 15.99
N PHE A 51 -5.77 -12.10 15.00
CA PHE A 51 -4.86 -13.25 14.97
C PHE A 51 -3.58 -12.97 14.17
N GLY A 52 -3.46 -11.78 13.56
CA GLY A 52 -2.32 -11.41 12.72
C GLY A 52 -2.43 -11.87 11.26
N ASP A 53 -3.56 -12.46 10.86
CA ASP A 53 -3.83 -12.79 9.46
C ASP A 53 -4.35 -11.57 8.70
N ILE A 54 -4.27 -11.59 7.37
CA ILE A 54 -4.89 -10.56 6.54
C ILE A 54 -6.40 -10.52 6.83
N HIS A 55 -7.00 -9.35 6.94
CA HIS A 55 -8.44 -9.24 7.20
C HIS A 55 -9.23 -9.53 5.91
N GLU A 56 -10.32 -10.29 5.97
CA GLU A 56 -11.06 -10.77 4.77
C GLU A 56 -11.59 -9.66 3.85
N ALA A 57 -11.91 -8.50 4.44
CA ALA A 57 -12.34 -7.31 3.69
C ALA A 57 -11.20 -6.54 2.99
N VAL A 58 -9.94 -7.01 3.07
CA VAL A 58 -8.79 -6.36 2.44
C VAL A 58 -8.76 -6.70 0.97
N SER A 59 -8.79 -5.66 0.14
CA SER A 59 -8.64 -5.81 -1.30
C SER A 59 -7.16 -5.87 -1.71
N PHE A 60 -6.88 -6.40 -2.90
CA PHE A 60 -5.54 -6.35 -3.47
C PHE A 60 -4.95 -4.92 -3.51
N PRO A 61 -5.67 -3.87 -3.97
CA PRO A 61 -5.17 -2.50 -3.92
C PRO A 61 -4.75 -2.04 -2.52
N ASP A 62 -5.50 -2.43 -1.48
CA ASP A 62 -5.20 -2.02 -0.10
C ASP A 62 -3.91 -2.68 0.40
N LEU A 63 -3.76 -3.98 0.15
CA LEU A 63 -2.57 -4.72 0.52
C LEU A 63 -1.35 -4.25 -0.27
N ALA A 64 -1.49 -4.04 -1.58
CA ALA A 64 -0.43 -3.51 -2.43
C ALA A 64 0.06 -2.14 -1.96
N ALA A 65 -0.86 -1.26 -1.50
CA ALA A 65 -0.49 0.05 -0.98
C ALA A 65 0.40 -0.06 0.25
N HIS A 66 0.04 -0.96 1.15
CA HIS A 66 0.79 -1.18 2.37
C HIS A 66 2.13 -1.85 2.12
N VAL A 67 2.15 -2.93 1.34
CA VAL A 67 3.38 -3.64 0.94
C VAL A 67 4.37 -2.69 0.27
N PHE A 68 3.91 -1.90 -0.70
CA PHE A 68 4.78 -0.96 -1.39
C PHE A 68 5.33 0.12 -0.44
N PHE A 69 4.50 0.63 0.46
CA PHE A 69 4.92 1.62 1.44
C PHE A 69 5.90 1.06 2.46
N SER A 70 5.65 -0.14 3.01
CA SER A 70 6.58 -0.80 3.93
C SER A 70 7.92 -1.13 3.27
N GLU A 71 7.93 -1.52 1.99
CA GLU A 71 9.16 -1.88 1.28
C GLU A 71 10.01 -0.66 0.86
N THR A 72 9.34 0.45 0.49
CA THR A 72 10.00 1.58 -0.18
C THR A 72 9.97 2.89 0.60
N GLY A 73 9.10 3.02 1.60
CA GLY A 73 8.77 4.27 2.29
C GLY A 73 8.01 5.28 1.42
N ALA A 74 7.67 4.92 0.19
CA ALA A 74 6.99 5.79 -0.77
C ALA A 74 5.55 5.31 -1.00
N PRO A 75 4.61 6.23 -1.31
CA PRO A 75 3.25 5.84 -1.69
C PRO A 75 3.26 5.11 -3.04
N LEU A 76 2.25 4.27 -3.28
CA LEU A 76 2.03 3.64 -4.57
C LEU A 76 2.02 4.69 -5.71
N PRO A 77 2.81 4.50 -6.78
CA PRO A 77 2.92 5.48 -7.85
C PRO A 77 1.65 5.54 -8.71
N LYS A 78 0.94 4.43 -8.83
CA LYS A 78 -0.32 4.28 -9.59
C LYS A 78 -1.24 3.33 -8.85
N LYS A 79 -2.55 3.46 -9.08
CA LYS A 79 -3.51 2.46 -8.61
C LYS A 79 -3.26 1.15 -9.34
N VAL A 80 -3.26 0.07 -8.58
CA VAL A 80 -3.13 -1.31 -9.07
C VAL A 80 -4.42 -2.05 -8.73
N ASP A 81 -4.87 -2.90 -9.64
CA ASP A 81 -6.15 -3.61 -9.56
C ASP A 81 -5.99 -5.13 -9.40
N GLY A 82 -4.76 -5.64 -9.38
CA GLY A 82 -4.46 -7.07 -9.31
C GLY A 82 -4.44 -7.78 -10.65
N SER A 83 -4.57 -7.06 -11.77
CA SER A 83 -4.41 -7.64 -13.12
C SER A 83 -2.98 -8.12 -13.41
N THR A 84 -2.00 -7.60 -12.68
CA THR A 84 -0.59 -7.98 -12.75
C THR A 84 0.00 -8.09 -11.34
N PRO A 85 0.94 -9.02 -11.11
CA PRO A 85 1.69 -9.07 -9.86
C PRO A 85 2.55 -7.83 -9.58
N LEU A 86 2.92 -7.07 -10.61
CA LEU A 86 3.79 -5.90 -10.45
C LEU A 86 3.02 -4.73 -9.80
N ILE A 87 3.41 -4.37 -8.57
CA ILE A 87 2.77 -3.24 -7.88
C ILE A 87 3.49 -1.92 -8.15
N GLY A 88 4.81 -1.95 -8.35
CA GLY A 88 5.57 -0.76 -8.75
C GLY A 88 7.08 -0.88 -8.60
N GLN A 89 7.76 0.16 -9.06
CA GLN A 89 9.21 0.34 -8.93
C GLN A 89 9.51 1.63 -8.17
N HIS A 90 10.45 1.56 -7.22
CA HIS A 90 10.97 2.72 -6.52
C HIS A 90 12.48 2.58 -6.32
N LYS A 91 13.26 3.55 -6.80
CA LYS A 91 14.74 3.53 -6.76
C LYS A 91 15.28 2.22 -7.36
N ASN A 92 16.01 1.44 -6.57
CA ASN A 92 16.63 0.17 -6.93
C ASN A 92 15.77 -1.04 -6.53
N LYS A 93 14.46 -0.87 -6.28
CA LYS A 93 13.56 -1.98 -5.95
C LYS A 93 12.38 -2.06 -6.91
N ILE A 94 12.08 -3.27 -7.38
CA ILE A 94 10.83 -3.60 -8.05
C ILE A 94 10.05 -4.52 -7.12
N VAL A 95 8.82 -4.14 -6.81
CA VAL A 95 7.99 -4.87 -5.85
C VAL A 95 6.85 -5.57 -6.59
N TYR A 96 6.65 -6.84 -6.24
CA TYR A 96 5.60 -7.70 -6.75
C TYR A 96 4.75 -8.22 -5.59
N LEU A 97 3.46 -8.40 -5.82
CA LEU A 97 2.51 -8.98 -4.87
C LEU A 97 1.71 -10.09 -5.55
N LEU A 98 1.76 -11.28 -4.98
CA LEU A 98 0.96 -12.44 -5.34
C LEU A 98 -0.12 -12.61 -4.27
N PHE A 99 -1.32 -12.11 -4.56
CA PHE A 99 -2.44 -12.14 -3.63
C PHE A 99 -3.77 -12.18 -4.38
N SER A 100 -4.59 -13.16 -4.02
CA SER A 100 -5.94 -13.40 -4.50
C SER A 100 -6.86 -13.44 -3.27
N PRO A 101 -7.70 -12.40 -3.06
CA PRO A 101 -8.61 -12.34 -1.91
C PRO A 101 -9.60 -13.51 -1.83
N ALA A 102 -9.93 -14.12 -2.97
CA ALA A 102 -10.94 -15.18 -3.06
C ALA A 102 -10.47 -16.52 -2.47
N GLU A 103 -9.17 -16.71 -2.26
CA GLU A 103 -8.57 -17.98 -1.84
C GLU A 103 -7.74 -17.85 -0.56
N GLN A 104 -7.99 -16.77 0.16
CA GLN A 104 -7.35 -16.47 1.43
C GLN A 104 -7.59 -17.61 2.46
N GLY A 105 -6.52 -18.06 3.14
CA GLY A 105 -6.59 -19.08 4.20
C GLY A 105 -6.39 -20.53 3.73
N PHE A 106 -6.23 -20.78 2.42
CA PHE A 106 -5.78 -22.06 1.89
C PHE A 106 -4.60 -21.84 0.94
N PRO A 107 -3.35 -22.14 1.32
CA PRO A 107 -2.23 -22.13 0.39
C PRO A 107 -2.44 -23.23 -0.65
N ARG A 108 -3.07 -22.87 -1.76
CA ARG A 108 -3.19 -23.72 -2.94
C ARG A 108 -2.31 -23.11 -3.99
N GLU A 109 -1.45 -23.94 -4.59
CA GLU A 109 -0.65 -23.55 -5.76
C GLU A 109 -1.54 -23.03 -6.90
N ALA A 110 -2.79 -23.50 -6.99
CA ALA A 110 -3.80 -23.04 -7.93
C ALA A 110 -4.31 -21.61 -7.66
N ALA A 111 -4.10 -21.08 -6.45
CA ALA A 111 -4.69 -19.83 -6.01
C ALA A 111 -3.89 -18.57 -6.39
N GLY A 112 -2.68 -18.76 -6.92
CA GLY A 112 -1.80 -17.65 -7.29
C GLY A 112 -1.19 -16.88 -6.11
N ASN A 113 -1.34 -17.37 -4.87
CA ASN A 113 -0.78 -16.75 -3.65
C ASN A 113 0.61 -17.28 -3.27
N VAL A 114 1.14 -18.26 -4.00
CA VAL A 114 2.41 -18.90 -3.71
C VAL A 114 3.39 -18.61 -4.85
N LEU A 115 4.61 -18.22 -4.50
CA LEU A 115 5.69 -18.08 -5.46
C LEU A 115 6.21 -19.47 -5.87
N THR A 116 5.70 -19.98 -6.99
CA THR A 116 6.17 -21.21 -7.64
C THR A 116 7.23 -20.90 -8.70
N PRO A 117 7.99 -21.90 -9.20
CA PRO A 117 8.92 -21.70 -10.31
C PRO A 117 8.25 -21.11 -11.56
N ASP A 118 7.02 -21.53 -11.87
CA ASP A 118 6.25 -21.01 -13.01
C ASP A 118 5.75 -19.58 -12.76
N ALA A 119 5.31 -19.28 -11.53
CA ALA A 119 4.94 -17.92 -11.14
C ALA A 119 6.16 -16.99 -11.25
N LEU A 120 7.34 -17.43 -10.80
CA LEU A 120 8.59 -16.70 -10.90
C LEU A 120 8.95 -16.41 -12.37
N ALA A 121 8.85 -17.41 -13.24
CA ALA A 121 9.13 -17.27 -14.67
C ALA A 121 8.14 -16.35 -15.41
N SER A 122 6.91 -16.23 -14.89
CA SER A 122 5.86 -15.36 -15.46
C SER A 122 5.85 -13.93 -14.89
N LEU A 123 6.69 -13.62 -13.89
CA LEU A 123 6.77 -12.26 -13.36
C LEU A 123 7.21 -11.28 -14.45
N PRO A 124 6.58 -10.09 -14.51
CA PRO A 124 7.04 -9.02 -15.39
C PRO A 124 8.54 -8.76 -15.21
N SER A 125 9.30 -8.85 -16.30
CA SER A 125 10.76 -8.69 -16.26
C SER A 125 11.15 -7.28 -15.82
N ALA A 126 12.32 -7.18 -15.18
CA ALA A 126 12.90 -5.87 -14.88
C ALA A 126 13.25 -5.13 -16.19
N PRO A 127 13.22 -3.78 -16.19
CA PRO A 127 13.71 -3.00 -17.33
C PRO A 127 15.15 -3.37 -17.70
N GLU A 128 15.51 -3.24 -18.98
CA GLU A 128 16.89 -3.48 -19.42
C GLU A 128 17.88 -2.59 -18.65
N GLY A 129 18.97 -3.19 -18.16
CA GLY A 129 19.98 -2.47 -17.37
C GLY A 129 19.59 -2.18 -15.92
N PHE A 130 18.50 -2.77 -15.41
CA PHE A 130 18.15 -2.64 -13.99
C PHE A 130 19.14 -3.41 -13.10
N ASP A 131 19.91 -2.67 -12.31
CA ASP A 131 20.84 -3.19 -11.29
C ASP A 131 20.26 -2.97 -9.89
N GLY A 132 19.18 -3.70 -9.60
CA GLY A 132 18.45 -3.57 -8.35
C GLY A 132 17.78 -4.88 -7.93
N GLU A 133 17.07 -4.81 -6.80
CA GLU A 133 16.46 -5.96 -6.16
C GLU A 133 15.00 -6.13 -6.60
N ARG A 134 14.61 -7.37 -6.91
CA ARG A 134 13.21 -7.73 -7.15
C ARG A 134 12.64 -8.36 -5.89
N VAL A 135 11.64 -7.72 -5.27
CA VAL A 135 11.03 -8.22 -4.03
C VAL A 135 9.65 -8.76 -4.34
N VAL A 136 9.40 -10.02 -3.97
CA VAL A 136 8.12 -10.70 -4.21
C VAL A 136 7.47 -11.02 -2.87
N TYR A 137 6.28 -10.45 -2.67
CA TYR A 137 5.41 -10.74 -1.54
C TYR A 137 4.36 -11.79 -1.90
N ALA A 138 4.28 -12.88 -1.13
CA ALA A 138 3.31 -13.96 -1.33
C ALA A 138 3.05 -14.73 -0.03
N GLU A 139 2.02 -15.56 0.06
CA GLU A 139 1.70 -16.37 1.26
C GLU A 139 2.69 -17.51 1.48
N GLY A 140 3.37 -17.95 0.42
CA GLY A 140 4.38 -19.01 0.46
C GLY A 140 5.34 -18.98 -0.73
N CYS A 141 6.38 -19.80 -0.67
CA CYS A 141 7.37 -19.94 -1.73
C CYS A 141 7.82 -21.41 -1.85
N THR A 142 7.75 -21.97 -3.06
CA THR A 142 8.28 -23.30 -3.38
C THR A 142 9.57 -23.26 -4.20
N VAL A 143 10.01 -22.05 -4.59
CA VAL A 143 11.29 -21.84 -5.27
C VAL A 143 12.46 -21.97 -4.29
N SER A 144 13.52 -22.65 -4.70
CA SER A 144 14.74 -22.78 -3.90
C SER A 144 15.45 -21.44 -3.73
N SER A 145 16.12 -21.27 -2.59
CA SER A 145 16.89 -20.05 -2.29
C SER A 145 18.01 -19.78 -3.30
N GLU A 146 18.62 -20.83 -3.86
CA GLU A 146 19.64 -20.74 -4.92
C GLU A 146 19.06 -20.15 -6.21
N ARG A 147 17.86 -20.59 -6.60
CA ARG A 147 17.18 -20.09 -7.80
C ARG A 147 16.76 -18.64 -7.62
N LEU A 148 16.20 -18.29 -6.46
CA LEU A 148 15.84 -16.90 -6.13
C LEU A 148 17.07 -15.98 -6.21
N LYS A 149 18.22 -16.40 -5.65
CA LYS A 149 19.47 -15.64 -5.72
C LYS A 149 19.99 -15.51 -7.15
N ALA A 150 19.97 -16.58 -7.94
CA ALA A 150 20.39 -16.55 -9.34
C ALA A 150 19.55 -15.58 -10.18
N GLU A 151 18.28 -15.40 -9.82
CA GLU A 151 17.38 -14.45 -10.46
C GLU A 151 17.37 -13.06 -9.79
N GLY A 152 18.13 -12.82 -8.73
CA GLY A 152 18.10 -11.53 -8.02
C GLY A 152 16.74 -11.20 -7.40
N VAL A 153 16.02 -12.23 -6.96
CA VAL A 153 14.70 -12.13 -6.33
C VAL A 153 14.81 -12.40 -4.83
N VAL A 154 14.14 -11.56 -4.05
CA VAL A 154 13.96 -11.75 -2.60
C VAL A 154 12.50 -12.01 -2.31
N PHE A 155 12.25 -13.15 -1.67
CA PHE A 155 10.93 -13.55 -1.24
C PHE A 155 10.63 -13.01 0.17
N LYS A 156 9.41 -12.48 0.35
CA LYS A 156 8.88 -12.08 1.65
C LYS A 156 7.46 -12.64 1.83
N GLN A 157 7.23 -13.30 2.96
CA GLN A 157 5.97 -13.92 3.29
C GLN A 157 4.96 -12.91 3.84
N ILE A 158 3.76 -12.85 3.26
CA ILE A 158 2.62 -12.15 3.86
C ILE A 158 1.83 -13.11 4.76
N PRO A 159 1.25 -12.62 5.88
CA PRO A 159 1.32 -11.25 6.40
C PRO A 159 2.61 -10.91 7.18
N TYR A 160 3.37 -11.91 7.63
CA TYR A 160 4.35 -11.76 8.71
C TYR A 160 5.58 -10.91 8.41
N GLN A 161 6.02 -10.84 7.15
CA GLN A 161 7.20 -10.07 6.74
C GLN A 161 6.82 -8.72 6.13
N ILE A 162 5.57 -8.30 6.32
CA ILE A 162 5.18 -6.91 6.14
C ILE A 162 5.52 -6.19 7.45
N GLU A 163 6.64 -5.46 7.47
CA GLU A 163 6.97 -4.63 8.62
C GLU A 163 5.91 -3.53 8.77
N GLY A 164 5.20 -3.56 9.90
CA GLY A 164 4.34 -2.46 10.34
C GLY A 164 5.23 -1.34 10.85
N ALA A 165 5.21 -0.20 10.15
CA ALA A 165 5.88 1.03 10.58
C ALA A 165 5.29 1.57 11.89
#